data_AF-A0A1C7D4E3-F1
#
_entry.id   AF-A0A1C7D4E3-F1
#
_cell.length_a   1.000
_cell.length_b   1.000
_cell.length_c   1.000
_cell.angle_alpha   90.00
_cell.angle_beta   90.00
_cell.angle_gamma   90.00
#
_symmetry.space_group_name_H-M   'P 1'
#
loop_
_entity.id
_entity.type
_entity.pdbx_description
1 polymer ?
#
loop_
_entity_poly.entity_id
_entity_poly.type
_entity_poly.pdbx_seq_one_letter_code
_entity_poly.pdbx_strand_id
1 'polypeptide(L)'
;MNWVELTEGSSNSEIAYMLLFLIGIGFVLMVPFVAILGKIVALKKKPQARALWTTSLAYAAAAILVMLWMGPMLPPWIIPLLPLPGAAVIFFWLRMNYRKAWLEDHQVDGSIDLENDDWRVGIITLILIAVIATARFVFSGMEL
;
A
#
# COMPACT_ATOMS: atom_id res chain seq x y z
N MET A 1 25.62 21.01 5.71
CA MET A 1 24.29 21.57 5.44
C MET A 1 23.44 21.30 6.66
N ASN A 2 23.12 22.33 7.42
CA ASN A 2 22.53 22.21 8.77
C ASN A 2 21.00 22.13 8.62
N TRP A 3 20.36 21.11 9.19
CA TRP A 3 18.90 20.88 9.04
C TRP A 3 18.04 22.06 9.52
N VAL A 4 18.60 22.92 10.38
CA VAL A 4 17.96 24.11 10.93
C VAL A 4 17.78 25.22 9.88
N GLU A 5 18.71 25.37 8.93
CA GLU A 5 18.65 26.41 7.89
C GLU A 5 17.56 26.13 6.84
N LEU A 6 17.15 24.86 6.64
CA LEU A 6 16.07 24.48 5.73
C LEU A 6 14.67 24.80 6.27
N THR A 7 14.53 24.90 7.60
CA THR A 7 13.23 25.15 8.26
C THR A 7 13.00 26.61 8.63
N GLU A 8 14.06 27.43 8.75
CA GLU A 8 13.93 28.86 9.08
C GLU A 8 13.49 29.73 7.89
N GLY A 9 13.65 29.25 6.65
CA GLY A 9 13.32 29.99 5.42
C GLY A 9 12.06 29.52 4.68
N SER A 10 11.43 28.41 5.09
CA SER A 10 10.27 27.86 4.36
C SER A 10 8.94 28.36 4.92
N SER A 11 8.09 28.86 4.02
CA SER A 11 6.71 29.22 4.38
C SER A 11 5.94 27.96 4.79
N ASN A 12 5.03 28.07 5.77
CA ASN A 12 4.14 26.98 6.18
C ASN A 12 3.43 26.29 4.99
N SER A 13 3.20 27.02 3.90
CA SER A 13 2.63 26.50 2.66
C SER A 13 3.57 25.52 1.92
N GLU A 14 4.87 25.77 1.90
CA GLU A 14 5.86 24.92 1.22
C GLU A 14 6.00 23.58 1.92
N ILE A 15 6.03 23.60 3.26
CA ILE A 15 6.05 22.38 4.08
C ILE A 15 4.77 21.56 3.81
N ALA A 16 3.61 22.22 3.74
CA ALA A 16 2.35 21.56 3.44
C ALA A 16 2.35 20.90 2.04
N TYR A 17 2.86 21.59 1.01
CA TYR A 17 2.96 21.03 -0.34
C TYR A 17 3.92 19.85 -0.41
N MET A 18 5.06 19.91 0.28
CA MET A 18 6.01 18.79 0.33
C MET A 18 5.38 17.55 0.99
N LEU A 19 4.65 17.72 2.09
CA LEU A 19 3.93 16.62 2.74
C LEU A 19 2.83 16.04 1.85
N LEU A 20 2.04 16.90 1.20
CA LEU A 20 1.01 16.49 0.24
C LEU A 20 1.60 15.69 -0.93
N PHE A 21 2.76 16.12 -1.43
CA PHE A 21 3.47 15.44 -2.51
C PHE A 21 3.94 14.04 -2.09
N LEU A 22 4.57 13.91 -0.92
CA LEU A 22 5.02 12.62 -0.39
C LEU A 22 3.85 11.66 -0.13
N ILE A 23 2.76 12.16 0.46
CA ILE A 23 1.53 11.39 0.65
C ILE A 23 0.94 10.97 -0.70
N GLY A 24 0.89 11.90 -1.65
CA GLY A 24 0.34 11.70 -3.00
C GLY A 24 1.09 10.60 -3.76
N ILE A 25 2.42 10.63 -3.75
CA ILE A 25 3.24 9.58 -4.38
C ILE A 25 2.95 8.22 -3.76
N GLY A 26 3.03 8.11 -2.42
CA GLY A 26 2.78 6.85 -1.75
C GLY A 26 1.37 6.32 -2.01
N PHE A 27 0.38 7.22 -2.05
CA PHE A 27 -1.00 6.89 -2.36
C PHE A 27 -1.13 6.34 -3.80
N VAL A 28 -0.63 7.06 -4.80
CA VAL A 28 -0.70 6.66 -6.22
C VAL A 28 -0.02 5.31 -6.47
N LEU A 29 1.13 5.07 -5.83
CA LEU A 29 1.83 3.79 -5.94
C LEU A 29 1.02 2.62 -5.39
N MET A 30 0.24 2.84 -4.33
CA MET A 30 -0.49 1.79 -3.63
C MET A 30 -1.91 1.54 -4.17
N VAL A 31 -2.58 2.56 -4.70
CA VAL A 31 -3.96 2.47 -5.24
C VAL A 31 -4.21 1.27 -6.16
N PRO A 32 -3.38 0.96 -7.18
CA PRO A 32 -3.64 -0.18 -8.06
C PRO A 32 -3.63 -1.52 -7.30
N PHE A 33 -2.70 -1.68 -6.36
CA PHE A 33 -2.64 -2.88 -5.51
C PHE A 33 -3.85 -2.98 -4.59
N VAL A 34 -4.25 -1.85 -3.98
CA VAL A 34 -5.45 -1.79 -3.13
C VAL A 34 -6.72 -2.15 -3.92
N ALA A 35 -6.84 -1.70 -5.17
CA ALA A 35 -8.00 -2.00 -6.02
C ALA A 35 -8.16 -3.50 -6.32
N ILE A 36 -7.03 -4.22 -6.44
CA ILE A 36 -6.99 -5.67 -6.64
C ILE A 36 -7.19 -6.40 -5.30
N LEU A 37 -6.33 -6.10 -4.32
CA LEU A 37 -6.30 -6.77 -3.01
C LEU A 37 -7.59 -6.55 -2.23
N GLY A 38 -8.23 -5.39 -2.34
CA GLY A 38 -9.49 -5.10 -1.68
C GLY A 38 -10.64 -6.02 -2.11
N LYS A 39 -10.53 -6.71 -3.26
CA LYS A 39 -11.52 -7.66 -3.77
C LYS A 39 -11.27 -9.11 -3.38
N ILE A 40 -10.09 -9.44 -2.85
CA ILE A 40 -9.69 -10.85 -2.62
C ILE A 40 -9.16 -11.09 -1.20
N VAL A 41 -8.64 -10.07 -0.52
CA VAL A 41 -7.98 -10.23 0.77
C VAL A 41 -8.98 -10.05 1.91
N ALA A 42 -9.03 -11.06 2.79
CA ALA A 42 -9.67 -10.99 4.10
C ALA A 42 -11.13 -10.47 4.07
N LEU A 43 -11.90 -10.89 3.04
CA LEU A 43 -13.24 -10.38 2.76
C LEU A 43 -14.21 -10.55 3.94
N LYS A 44 -14.10 -11.68 4.65
CA LYS A 44 -14.93 -12.04 5.80
C LYS A 44 -14.39 -11.53 7.15
N LYS A 45 -13.21 -10.91 7.20
CA LYS A 45 -12.62 -10.45 8.46
C LYS A 45 -13.22 -9.11 8.89
N LYS A 46 -13.11 -8.81 10.20
CA LYS A 46 -13.49 -7.50 10.77
C LYS A 46 -12.84 -6.35 9.96
N PRO A 47 -13.53 -5.20 9.80
CA PRO A 47 -13.06 -4.08 8.98
C PRO A 47 -11.61 -3.65 9.23
N GLN A 48 -11.18 -3.63 10.50
CA GLN A 48 -9.82 -3.28 10.88
C GLN A 48 -8.79 -4.29 10.40
N ALA A 49 -9.07 -5.59 10.54
CA ALA A 49 -8.17 -6.65 10.12
C ALA A 49 -8.08 -6.69 8.59
N ARG A 50 -9.21 -6.53 7.89
CA ARG A 50 -9.24 -6.45 6.42
C ARG A 50 -8.44 -5.26 5.91
N ALA A 51 -8.67 -4.07 6.47
CA ALA A 51 -7.91 -2.86 6.10
C ALA A 51 -6.41 -3.03 6.35
N LEU A 52 -6.01 -3.63 7.47
CA LEU A 52 -4.60 -3.88 7.78
C LEU A 52 -3.97 -4.82 6.75
N TRP A 53 -4.59 -5.97 6.48
CA TRP A 53 -4.08 -6.93 5.50
C TRP A 53 -3.96 -6.33 4.10
N THR A 54 -5.03 -5.71 3.59
CA THR A 54 -5.02 -5.07 2.26
C THR A 54 -3.94 -4.00 2.16
N THR A 55 -3.79 -3.15 3.19
CA THR A 55 -2.81 -2.06 3.18
C THR A 55 -1.38 -2.58 3.28
N SER A 56 -1.09 -3.49 4.20
CA SER A 56 0.25 -4.06 4.40
C SER A 56 0.76 -4.78 3.15
N LEU A 57 -0.13 -5.53 2.49
CA LEU A 57 0.16 -6.23 1.24
C LEU A 57 0.39 -5.24 0.09
N ALA A 58 -0.46 -4.21 -0.05
CA ALA A 58 -0.26 -3.15 -1.04
C ALA A 58 1.04 -2.36 -0.81
N TYR A 59 1.39 -2.11 0.46
CA TYR A 59 2.62 -1.43 0.85
C TYR A 59 3.86 -2.25 0.47
N ALA A 60 3.87 -3.55 0.78
CA ALA A 60 4.97 -4.43 0.41
C ALA A 60 5.16 -4.47 -1.12
N ALA A 61 4.07 -4.56 -1.87
CA ALA A 61 4.09 -4.53 -3.33
C ALA A 61 4.66 -3.22 -3.88
N ALA A 62 4.22 -2.08 -3.34
CA ALA A 62 4.70 -0.76 -3.72
C ALA A 62 6.18 -0.58 -3.38
N ALA A 63 6.64 -1.03 -2.21
CA ALA A 63 8.04 -0.97 -1.82
C ALA A 63 8.93 -1.82 -2.74
N ILE A 64 8.49 -3.04 -3.11
CA ILE A 64 9.19 -3.88 -4.09
C ILE A 64 9.24 -3.18 -5.45
N LEU A 65 8.13 -2.60 -5.90
CA LEU A 65 8.08 -1.87 -7.18
C LEU A 65 9.06 -0.69 -7.20
N VAL A 66 9.10 0.11 -6.13
CA VAL A 66 10.07 1.21 -5.98
C VAL A 66 11.49 0.68 -5.95
N MET A 67 11.74 -0.44 -5.26
CA MET A 67 13.06 -1.07 -5.24
C MET A 67 13.53 -1.48 -6.64
N LEU A 68 12.65 -2.08 -7.44
CA LEU A 68 12.99 -2.54 -8.78
C LEU A 68 13.17 -1.39 -9.76
N TRP A 69 12.36 -0.32 -9.65
CA TRP A 69 12.35 0.75 -10.64
C TRP A 69 13.28 1.92 -10.29
N MET A 70 13.44 2.22 -9.00
CA MET A 70 14.20 3.36 -8.49
C MET A 70 15.37 2.96 -7.58
N GLY A 71 15.60 1.66 -7.35
CA GLY A 71 16.64 1.15 -6.44
C GLY A 71 18.05 1.70 -6.70
N PRO A 72 18.52 1.84 -7.96
CA PRO A 72 19.84 2.42 -8.24
C PRO A 72 19.93 3.93 -7.92
N MET A 73 18.79 4.63 -7.86
CA MET A 73 18.73 6.08 -7.68
C MET A 73 18.46 6.49 -6.22
N LEU A 74 17.95 5.58 -5.39
CA LEU A 74 17.55 5.85 -4.02
C LEU A 74 18.38 5.03 -3.02
N PRO A 75 18.80 5.62 -1.88
CA PRO A 75 19.33 4.85 -0.77
C PRO A 75 18.37 3.73 -0.35
N PRO A 76 18.85 2.50 -0.08
CA PRO A 76 17.99 1.36 0.23
C PRO A 76 17.01 1.59 1.39
N TRP A 77 17.39 2.41 2.36
CA TRP A 77 16.56 2.73 3.53
C TRP A 77 15.39 3.70 3.22
N ILE A 78 15.45 4.48 2.13
CA ILE A 78 14.38 5.40 1.71
C ILE A 78 13.24 4.66 1.03
N ILE A 79 13.57 3.58 0.31
CA ILE A 79 12.62 2.76 -0.47
C ILE A 79 11.37 2.36 0.34
N PRO A 80 11.48 1.77 1.54
CA PRO A 80 10.30 1.44 2.35
C PRO A 80 9.59 2.67 2.94
N LEU A 81 10.29 3.78 3.15
CA LEU A 81 9.69 5.00 3.73
C LEU A 81 8.81 5.74 2.74
N LEU A 82 9.11 5.65 1.44
CA LEU A 82 8.42 6.39 0.39
C LEU A 82 6.91 6.08 0.28
N PRO A 83 6.45 4.81 0.30
CA PRO A 83 5.01 4.50 0.30
C PRO A 83 4.34 4.68 1.67
N LEU A 84 5.09 4.84 2.76
CA LEU A 84 4.56 4.79 4.14
C LEU A 84 3.53 5.89 4.46
N PRO A 85 3.72 7.17 4.08
CA PRO A 85 2.70 8.21 4.28
C PRO A 85 1.38 7.90 3.54
N GLY A 86 1.47 7.38 2.32
CA GLY A 86 0.31 6.94 1.54
C GLY A 86 -0.40 5.74 2.17
N ALA A 87 0.36 4.80 2.73
CA ALA A 87 -0.17 3.63 3.43
C ALA A 87 -1.03 4.03 4.63
N ALA A 88 -0.62 5.03 5.40
CA ALA A 88 -1.40 5.53 6.53
C ALA A 88 -2.78 6.05 6.07
N VAL A 89 -2.81 6.91 5.04
CA VAL A 89 -4.05 7.45 4.49
C VAL A 89 -4.96 6.35 3.96
N ILE A 90 -4.40 5.42 3.19
CA ILE A 90 -5.13 4.27 2.63
C ILE A 90 -5.71 3.39 3.74
N PHE A 91 -4.94 3.10 4.78
CA PHE A 91 -5.42 2.29 5.90
C PHE A 91 -6.68 2.90 6.54
N PHE A 92 -6.63 4.21 6.84
CA PHE A 92 -7.78 4.89 7.43
C PHE A 92 -8.97 4.94 6.47
N TRP A 93 -8.73 5.21 5.18
CA TRP A 93 -9.77 5.21 4.16
C TRP A 93 -10.46 3.84 4.01
N LEU A 94 -9.68 2.77 3.88
CA LEU A 94 -10.18 1.40 3.80
C LEU A 94 -10.93 1.00 5.07
N ARG A 95 -10.38 1.31 6.25
CA ARG A 95 -11.04 1.04 7.53
C ARG A 95 -12.41 1.71 7.61
N MET A 96 -12.52 2.96 7.17
CA MET A 96 -13.80 3.68 7.14
C MET A 96 -14.78 3.04 6.16
N ASN A 97 -14.35 2.73 4.94
CA ASN A 97 -15.21 2.14 3.92
C ASN A 97 -15.69 0.74 4.29
N TYR A 98 -14.78 -0.12 4.76
CA TYR A 98 -15.14 -1.46 5.20
C TYR A 98 -16.05 -1.44 6.43
N ARG A 99 -15.88 -0.46 7.33
CA ARG A 99 -16.79 -0.30 8.47
C ARG A 99 -18.17 0.12 8.02
N LYS A 100 -18.31 1.04 7.05
CA LYS A 100 -19.61 1.45 6.51
C LYS A 100 -20.32 0.25 5.86
N ALA A 101 -19.63 -0.46 4.97
CA ALA A 101 -20.17 -1.65 4.33
C ALA A 101 -20.59 -2.73 5.36
N TRP A 102 -19.78 -2.95 6.39
CA TRP A 102 -20.10 -3.89 7.48
C TRP A 102 -21.33 -3.48 8.30
N LEU A 103 -21.52 -2.19 8.53
CA LEU A 103 -22.68 -1.69 9.28
C LEU A 103 -23.94 -1.68 8.42
N GLU A 104 -23.84 -1.52 7.10
CA GLU A 104 -24.99 -1.52 6.20
C GLU A 104 -25.51 -2.96 5.97
N ASP A 105 -24.62 -3.95 6.00
CA ASP A 105 -24.91 -5.37 5.81
C ASP A 105 -25.46 -6.02 7.11
N HIS A 106 -26.70 -5.68 7.48
CA HIS A 106 -27.40 -6.15 8.69
C HIS A 106 -27.82 -7.65 8.65
N GLN A 107 -27.07 -8.53 7.98
CA GLN A 107 -27.30 -9.99 7.95
C GLN A 107 -26.16 -10.82 8.54
N VAL A 108 -25.32 -10.26 9.43
CA VAL A 108 -24.34 -11.08 10.14
C VAL A 108 -25.01 -11.73 11.34
N ASP A 109 -25.66 -12.87 11.12
CA ASP A 109 -25.96 -13.81 12.18
C ASP A 109 -24.65 -14.21 12.87
N GLY A 110 -24.65 -14.20 14.20
CA GLY A 110 -23.44 -14.33 15.03
C GLY A 110 -22.77 -15.72 14.99
N SER A 111 -22.99 -16.52 13.95
CA SER A 111 -22.60 -17.92 13.82
C SER A 111 -21.53 -18.19 12.74
N ILE A 112 -21.16 -17.20 11.91
CA ILE A 112 -20.18 -17.44 10.85
C ILE A 112 -18.76 -17.44 11.45
N ASP A 113 -18.24 -18.65 11.65
CA ASP A 113 -16.86 -18.90 12.01
C ASP A 113 -15.93 -18.22 10.98
N LEU A 114 -15.03 -17.38 11.49
CA LEU A 114 -14.19 -16.46 10.72
C LEU A 114 -13.01 -17.21 10.10
N GLU A 115 -13.31 -18.08 9.13
CA GLU A 115 -12.36 -18.95 8.47
C GLU A 115 -11.10 -18.19 8.02
N ASN A 116 -9.95 -18.74 8.40
CA ASN A 116 -8.72 -17.99 8.67
C ASN A 116 -7.71 -17.98 7.51
N ASP A 117 -8.14 -18.29 6.28
CA ASP A 117 -7.23 -18.64 5.19
C ASP A 117 -7.22 -17.68 3.98
N ASP A 118 -8.13 -16.71 3.90
CA ASP A 118 -8.22 -15.76 2.76
C ASP A 118 -6.98 -14.86 2.60
N TRP A 119 -6.22 -14.61 3.66
CA TRP A 119 -4.98 -13.82 3.59
C TRP A 119 -3.87 -14.57 2.84
N ARG A 120 -3.89 -15.91 2.85
CA ARG A 120 -2.92 -16.75 2.11
C ARG A 120 -3.12 -16.58 0.60
N VAL A 121 -4.36 -16.51 0.15
CA VAL A 121 -4.70 -16.22 -1.26
C VAL A 121 -4.15 -14.84 -1.65
N GLY A 122 -4.30 -13.84 -0.78
CA GLY A 122 -3.72 -12.50 -0.98
C GLY A 122 -2.20 -12.50 -1.15
N ILE A 123 -1.48 -13.28 -0.32
CA ILE A 123 -0.03 -13.44 -0.44
C ILE A 123 0.36 -14.18 -1.72
N ILE A 124 -0.35 -15.27 -2.06
CA ILE A 124 -0.10 -16.04 -3.29
C ILE A 124 -0.29 -15.16 -4.53
N THR A 125 -1.35 -14.34 -4.58
CA THR A 125 -1.57 -13.40 -5.68
C THR A 125 -0.46 -12.35 -5.76
N LEU A 126 0.05 -11.87 -4.63
CA LEU A 126 1.18 -10.94 -4.62
C LEU A 126 2.47 -11.55 -5.15
N ILE A 127 2.76 -12.77 -4.74
CA ILE A 127 3.91 -13.52 -5.24
C ILE A 127 3.78 -13.72 -6.76
N LEU A 128 2.60 -14.09 -7.25
CA LEU A 128 2.32 -14.21 -8.69
C LEU A 128 2.54 -12.90 -9.44
N ILE A 129 2.02 -11.78 -8.94
CA ILE A 129 2.21 -10.46 -9.56
C ILE A 129 3.70 -10.07 -9.55
N ALA A 130 4.41 -10.28 -8.44
CA ALA A 130 5.83 -10.02 -8.34
C ALA A 130 6.63 -10.87 -9.33
N VAL A 131 6.35 -12.17 -9.41
CA VAL A 131 6.98 -13.09 -10.37
C VAL A 131 6.71 -12.66 -11.81
N ILE A 132 5.47 -12.30 -12.17
CA ILE A 132 5.13 -11.83 -13.51
C ILE A 132 5.85 -10.52 -13.84
N ALA A 133 5.91 -9.57 -12.90
CA ALA A 133 6.61 -8.30 -13.09
C ALA A 133 8.12 -8.50 -13.24
N THR A 134 8.74 -9.34 -12.41
CA THR A 134 10.15 -9.69 -12.49
C THR A 134 10.47 -10.45 -13.78
N ALA A 135 9.67 -11.44 -14.16
CA ALA A 135 9.84 -12.17 -15.41
C ALA A 135 9.77 -11.22 -16.60
N ARG A 136 8.75 -10.35 -16.67
CA ARG A 136 8.63 -9.36 -17.74
C ARG A 136 9.85 -8.44 -17.81
N PHE A 137 10.37 -7.99 -16.68
CA PHE A 137 11.55 -7.11 -16.61
C PHE A 137 12.82 -7.82 -17.10
N VAL A 138 13.05 -9.06 -16.67
CA VAL A 138 14.19 -9.90 -17.11
C VAL A 138 14.13 -10.14 -18.61
N PHE A 139 12.95 -10.49 -19.14
CA PHE A 139 12.79 -10.74 -20.57
C PHE A 139 12.86 -9.46 -21.42
N SER A 140 12.41 -8.31 -20.92
CA SER A 140 12.57 -7.03 -21.62
C SER A 140 14.01 -6.47 -21.56
N GLY A 141 14.82 -6.92 -20.60
CA GLY A 141 16.24 -6.57 -20.50
C GLY A 141 17.17 -7.44 -21.35
N MET A 142 16.64 -8.49 -21.99
CA MET A 142 17.37 -9.40 -22.88
C MET A 142 17.23 -9.03 -24.38
N GLU A 143 16.51 -7.96 -24.72
CA GLU A 143 16.37 -7.45 -26.10
C GLU A 143 17.38 -6.34 -26.45
N LEU A 144 18.49 -6.21 -25.70
CA LEU A 144 19.67 -5.39 -26.02
C LEU A 144 20.92 -6.26 -26.10
#